data_AF-A0A519QTS7-F1
#
_entry.id   AF-A0A519QTS7-F1
#
_cell.length_a   1.000
_cell.length_b   1.000
_cell.length_c   1.000
_cell.angle_alpha   90.00
_cell.angle_beta   90.00
_cell.angle_gamma   90.00
#
_symmetry.space_group_name_H-M   'P 1'
#
loop_
_entity.id
_entity.type
_entity.pdbx_description
1 polymer ?
#
loop_
_entity_poly.entity_id
_entity_poly.type
_entity_poly.pdbx_seq_one_letter_code
_entity_poly.pdbx_strand_id
1 'polypeptide(L)'
;QVGTPSVTTSIGAEAMKGSLDWNGFIEDDLEIFTEKAVLLYNDKSTWYLAQQNGVKIINERYSAVKFADDFIFLIEKIDLLVHRQQNFIGQILNHHTVQSTKYMSLWIAEKNRK
;
A
#
# COMPACT_ATOMS: atom_id res chain seq x y z
N GLN A 1 -2.29 -15.36 9.64
CA GLN A 1 -3.31 -14.31 9.92
C GLN A 1 -4.69 -14.89 9.67
N VAL A 2 -5.75 -14.26 10.19
CA VAL A 2 -7.12 -14.84 10.28
C VAL A 2 -8.06 -14.44 9.13
N GLY A 3 -7.57 -13.71 8.12
CA GLY A 3 -8.31 -13.39 6.89
C GLY A 3 -9.53 -12.49 7.08
N THR A 4 -9.51 -11.56 8.04
CA THR A 4 -10.65 -10.69 8.34
C THR A 4 -11.23 -10.06 7.07
N PRO A 5 -12.54 -10.20 6.80
CA PRO A 5 -13.16 -9.56 5.66
C PRO A 5 -13.08 -8.03 5.69
N SER A 6 -13.06 -7.40 4.51
CA SER A 6 -13.02 -5.95 4.35
C SER A 6 -13.81 -5.47 3.14
N VAL A 7 -14.43 -4.31 3.28
CA VAL A 7 -14.96 -3.52 2.15
C VAL A 7 -13.98 -2.40 1.87
N THR A 8 -13.67 -2.17 0.60
CA THR A 8 -12.73 -1.13 0.16
C THR A 8 -13.19 -0.51 -1.16
N THR A 9 -12.54 0.56 -1.58
CA THR A 9 -12.69 1.14 -2.93
C THR A 9 -11.76 0.45 -3.92
N SER A 10 -11.97 0.69 -5.21
CA SER A 10 -11.08 0.23 -6.29
C SER A 10 -9.64 0.67 -6.06
N ILE A 11 -9.45 1.92 -5.60
CA ILE A 11 -8.14 2.48 -5.22
C ILE A 11 -7.51 1.69 -4.06
N GLY A 12 -8.29 1.36 -3.03
CA GLY A 12 -7.76 0.59 -1.89
C GLY A 12 -7.41 -0.86 -2.26
N ALA A 13 -8.13 -1.47 -3.21
CA ALA A 13 -7.89 -2.85 -3.63
C ALA A 13 -6.74 -3.02 -4.64
N GLU A 14 -6.34 -1.95 -5.33
CA GLU A 14 -5.53 -1.96 -6.56
C GLU A 14 -4.32 -2.91 -6.50
N ALA A 15 -3.45 -2.76 -5.50
CA ALA A 15 -2.24 -3.57 -5.38
C ALA A 15 -2.42 -4.83 -4.52
N MET A 16 -3.56 -4.95 -3.83
CA MET A 16 -3.68 -5.86 -2.70
C MET A 16 -4.01 -7.30 -3.11
N LYS A 17 -4.98 -7.47 -4.01
CA LYS A 17 -5.51 -8.81 -4.35
C LYS A 17 -4.81 -9.49 -5.52
N GLY A 18 -4.15 -8.71 -6.39
CA GLY A 18 -3.68 -9.21 -7.69
C GLY A 18 -4.84 -9.78 -8.51
N SER A 19 -4.72 -11.04 -8.95
CA SER A 19 -5.78 -11.75 -9.67
C SER A 19 -6.79 -12.47 -8.77
N LEU A 20 -6.59 -12.52 -7.45
CA LEU A 20 -7.44 -13.27 -6.52
C LEU A 20 -8.69 -12.52 -6.13
N ASP A 21 -9.79 -13.21 -5.84
CA ASP A 21 -11.02 -12.58 -5.37
C ASP A 21 -10.81 -11.85 -4.05
N TRP A 22 -11.50 -10.72 -3.90
CA TRP A 22 -11.38 -9.89 -2.71
C TRP A 22 -12.02 -10.57 -1.48
N ASN A 23 -11.50 -10.23 -0.31
CA ASN A 23 -12.00 -10.71 0.99
C ASN A 23 -13.20 -9.89 1.46
N GLY A 24 -14.21 -9.71 0.60
CA GLY A 24 -15.39 -8.90 0.89
C GLY A 24 -15.89 -8.24 -0.38
N PHE A 25 -16.01 -6.92 -0.38
CA PHE A 25 -16.53 -6.16 -1.51
C PHE A 25 -15.63 -4.99 -1.90
N ILE A 26 -15.66 -4.63 -3.19
CA ILE A 26 -14.97 -3.46 -3.73
C ILE A 26 -16.07 -2.57 -4.31
N GLU A 27 -16.29 -1.41 -3.69
CA GLU A 27 -17.34 -0.47 -4.10
C GLU A 27 -16.82 0.96 -3.98
N ASP A 28 -17.04 1.76 -5.02
CA ASP A 28 -16.63 3.17 -5.05
C ASP A 28 -17.77 4.13 -4.68
N ASP A 29 -19.02 3.66 -4.77
CA ASP A 29 -20.19 4.41 -4.30
C ASP A 29 -20.37 4.24 -2.78
N LEU A 30 -20.57 5.34 -2.08
CA LEU A 30 -20.61 5.37 -0.61
C LEU A 30 -21.85 4.67 -0.04
N GLU A 31 -22.99 4.77 -0.72
CA GLU A 31 -24.24 4.16 -0.28
C GLU A 31 -24.12 2.64 -0.40
N ILE A 32 -23.70 2.16 -1.58
CA ILE A 32 -23.48 0.73 -1.82
C ILE A 32 -22.38 0.18 -0.90
N PHE A 33 -21.28 0.91 -0.71
CA PHE A 33 -20.21 0.52 0.21
C PHE A 33 -20.75 0.24 1.61
N THR A 34 -21.59 1.14 2.12
CA THR A 34 -22.19 1.03 3.45
C THR A 34 -23.11 -0.18 3.53
N GLU A 35 -23.96 -0.37 2.51
CA GLU A 35 -24.82 -1.56 2.41
C GLU A 35 -24.03 -2.87 2.41
N LYS A 36 -22.93 -2.94 1.63
CA LYS A 36 -22.05 -4.11 1.58
C LYS A 36 -21.36 -4.37 2.92
N ALA A 37 -20.96 -3.32 3.64
CA ALA A 37 -20.37 -3.48 4.97
C ALA A 37 -21.39 -4.06 5.97
N VAL A 38 -22.63 -3.57 5.93
CA VAL A 38 -23.74 -4.10 6.74
C VAL A 38 -24.06 -5.55 6.37
N LEU A 39 -24.12 -5.87 5.07
CA LEU A 39 -24.33 -7.25 4.59
C LEU A 39 -23.24 -8.18 5.09
N LEU A 40 -21.97 -7.77 4.97
CA LEU A 40 -20.82 -8.58 5.36
C LEU A 40 -20.84 -8.89 6.86
N TYR A 41 -21.27 -7.93 7.69
CA TYR A 41 -21.39 -8.13 9.14
C TYR A 41 -22.57 -9.03 9.52
N ASN A 42 -23.72 -8.89 8.87
CA ASN A 42 -24.95 -9.58 9.27
C ASN A 42 -25.08 -10.98 8.65
N ASP A 43 -24.55 -11.21 7.45
CA ASP A 43 -24.62 -12.50 6.78
C ASP A 43 -23.38 -13.36 7.04
N LYS A 44 -23.55 -14.36 7.90
CA LYS A 44 -22.48 -15.28 8.29
C LYS A 44 -21.87 -16.05 7.10
N SER A 45 -22.69 -16.39 6.10
CA SER A 45 -22.22 -17.18 4.96
C SER A 45 -21.26 -16.36 4.07
N THR A 46 -21.64 -15.12 3.79
CA THR A 46 -20.86 -14.12 3.07
C THR A 46 -19.57 -13.82 3.82
N TRP A 47 -19.65 -13.61 5.15
CA TRP A 47 -18.47 -13.41 5.98
C TRP A 47 -17.47 -14.56 5.83
N TYR A 48 -17.95 -15.81 5.92
CA TYR A 48 -17.07 -16.97 5.88
C TYR A 48 -16.38 -17.15 4.51
N LEU A 49 -17.12 -16.94 3.42
CA LEU A 49 -16.55 -16.95 2.08
C LEU A 49 -15.48 -15.86 1.91
N ALA A 50 -15.81 -14.63 2.31
CA ALA A 50 -14.88 -13.51 2.27
C ALA A 50 -13.63 -13.77 3.12
N GLN A 51 -13.80 -14.43 4.28
CA GLN A 51 -12.69 -14.77 5.15
C GLN A 51 -11.72 -15.76 4.47
N GLN A 52 -12.25 -16.78 3.80
CA GLN A 52 -11.43 -17.74 3.06
C GLN A 52 -10.64 -17.06 1.94
N ASN A 53 -11.26 -16.12 1.22
CA ASN A 53 -10.57 -15.30 0.22
C ASN A 53 -9.43 -14.50 0.86
N GLY A 54 -9.66 -13.91 2.04
CA GLY A 54 -8.62 -13.19 2.80
C GLY A 54 -7.44 -14.07 3.19
N VAL A 55 -7.71 -15.28 3.68
CA VAL A 55 -6.65 -16.27 3.98
C VAL A 55 -5.85 -16.61 2.72
N LYS A 56 -6.53 -16.78 1.58
CA LYS A 56 -5.88 -17.07 0.29
C LYS A 56 -4.96 -15.91 -0.15
N ILE A 57 -5.46 -14.67 -0.14
CA ILE A 57 -4.66 -13.48 -0.49
C ILE A 57 -3.39 -13.41 0.37
N ILE A 58 -3.52 -13.56 1.69
CA ILE A 58 -2.40 -13.46 2.62
C ILE A 58 -1.35 -14.54 2.32
N ASN A 59 -1.78 -15.78 2.13
CA ASN A 59 -0.86 -16.92 1.93
C ASN A 59 -0.19 -16.91 0.54
N GLU A 60 -0.85 -16.32 -0.46
CA GLU A 60 -0.30 -16.25 -1.82
C GLU A 60 0.55 -15.02 -2.07
N ARG A 61 0.15 -13.85 -1.55
CA ARG A 61 0.80 -12.56 -1.87
C ARG A 61 1.64 -11.97 -0.74
N TYR A 62 1.39 -12.38 0.50
CA TYR A 62 2.01 -11.78 1.68
C TYR A 62 2.67 -12.81 2.62
N SER A 63 2.88 -14.02 2.14
CA SER A 63 3.54 -15.07 2.93
C SER A 63 4.99 -14.72 3.17
N ALA A 64 5.34 -14.38 4.42
CA ALA A 64 6.72 -14.14 4.81
C ALA A 64 7.63 -15.33 4.47
N VAL A 65 7.13 -16.56 4.61
CA VAL A 65 7.89 -17.78 4.27
C VAL A 65 8.27 -17.82 2.79
N LYS A 66 7.47 -17.21 1.90
CA LYS A 66 7.76 -17.17 0.46
C LYS A 66 8.70 -16.04 0.04
N PHE A 67 8.73 -14.94 0.80
CA PHE A 67 9.38 -13.70 0.33
C PHE A 67 10.51 -13.21 1.24
N ALA A 68 10.55 -13.60 2.51
CA ALA A 68 11.49 -13.04 3.48
C ALA A 68 12.95 -13.39 3.14
N ASP A 69 13.25 -14.66 2.85
CA ASP A 69 14.62 -15.11 2.60
C ASP A 69 15.18 -14.49 1.32
N ASP A 70 14.42 -14.50 0.23
CA ASP A 70 14.80 -13.88 -1.05
C ASP A 70 15.01 -12.36 -0.89
N PHE A 71 14.14 -11.70 -0.12
CA PHE A 71 14.26 -10.28 0.16
C PHE A 71 15.51 -9.95 0.97
N ILE A 72 15.79 -10.71 2.04
CA ILE A 72 17.01 -10.55 2.85
C ILE A 72 18.25 -10.78 2.00
N PHE A 73 18.27 -11.87 1.22
CA PHE A 73 19.37 -12.19 0.33
C PHE A 73 19.65 -11.07 -0.68
N LEU A 74 18.60 -10.45 -1.25
CA LEU A 74 18.76 -9.31 -2.15
C LEU A 74 19.38 -8.11 -1.43
N ILE A 75 18.93 -7.81 -0.22
CA ILE A 75 19.49 -6.72 0.60
C ILE A 75 20.96 -6.96 0.91
N GLU A 76 21.33 -8.18 1.31
CA GLU A 76 22.72 -8.53 1.65
C GLU A 76 23.66 -8.43 0.44
N LYS A 77 23.14 -8.67 -0.77
CA LYS A 77 23.91 -8.61 -2.00
C LYS A 77 23.99 -7.23 -2.65
N ILE A 78 23.18 -6.27 -2.20
CA ILE A 78 23.07 -5.00 -2.90
C ILE A 78 24.30 -4.13 -2.65
N ASP A 79 24.91 -3.63 -3.74
CA ASP A 79 25.86 -2.53 -3.63
C ASP A 79 25.05 -1.22 -3.51
N LEU A 80 25.09 -0.61 -2.32
CA LEU A 80 24.34 0.61 -2.03
C LEU A 80 24.73 1.79 -2.93
N LEU A 81 26.01 1.92 -3.31
CA LEU A 81 26.45 3.02 -4.15
C LEU A 81 25.90 2.86 -5.56
N VAL A 82 26.06 1.68 -6.15
CA VAL A 82 25.58 1.38 -7.50
C VAL A 82 24.05 1.46 -7.55
N HIS A 83 23.37 0.84 -6.59
CA HIS A 83 21.91 0.85 -6.54
C HIS A 83 21.33 2.27 -6.42
N ARG A 84 21.93 3.12 -5.59
CA ARG A 84 21.51 4.52 -5.46
C ARG A 84 21.78 5.32 -6.72
N GLN A 85 22.94 5.12 -7.36
CA GLN A 85 23.27 5.78 -8.63
C GLN A 85 22.27 5.42 -9.74
N GLN A 86 21.80 4.17 -9.77
CA GLN A 86 20.78 3.73 -10.73
C GLN A 86 19.39 4.33 -10.46
N ASN A 87 19.09 4.77 -9.23
CA ASN A 87 17.85 5.47 -8.89
C ASN A 87 17.90 6.97 -9.28
N PHE A 88 18.09 7.25 -10.56
CA PHE A 88 18.23 8.61 -11.10
C PHE A 88 17.01 9.49 -10.83
N ILE A 89 15.80 8.97 -11.04
CA ILE A 89 14.55 9.71 -10.78
C ILE A 89 14.42 10.07 -9.30
N GLY A 90 14.73 9.13 -8.40
CA GLY A 90 14.76 9.40 -6.96
C GLY A 90 15.78 10.45 -6.57
N GLN A 91 16.94 10.48 -7.22
CA GLN A 91 17.95 11.53 -7.02
C GLN A 91 17.45 12.90 -7.46
N ILE A 92 16.76 12.99 -8.61
CA ILE A 92 16.12 14.23 -9.09
C ILE A 92 15.07 14.72 -8.08
N LEU A 93 14.17 13.84 -7.63
CA LEU A 93 13.12 14.20 -6.68
C LEU A 93 13.70 14.71 -5.36
N ASN A 94 14.72 14.03 -4.82
CA ASN A 94 15.42 14.48 -3.62
C ASN A 94 16.06 15.86 -3.83
N HIS A 95 16.70 16.09 -4.98
CA HIS A 95 17.30 17.39 -5.29
C HIS A 95 16.23 18.51 -5.32
N HIS A 96 15.10 18.30 -6.00
CA HIS A 96 14.04 19.30 -6.08
C HIS A 96 13.35 19.56 -4.73
N THR A 97 13.13 18.52 -3.91
CA THR A 97 12.59 18.68 -2.55
C THR A 97 13.51 19.52 -1.65
N VAL A 98 14.83 19.34 -1.77
CA VAL A 98 15.79 20.17 -1.03
C VAL A 98 15.78 21.62 -1.53
N GLN A 99 15.66 21.84 -2.84
CA GLN A 99 15.56 23.20 -3.40
C GLN A 99 14.27 23.90 -2.98
N SER A 100 13.11 23.23 -3.02
CA SER A 100 11.84 23.83 -2.61
C SER A 100 11.87 24.26 -1.13
N THR A 101 12.46 23.43 -0.27
CA THR A 101 12.67 23.74 1.15
C THR A 101 13.63 24.92 1.35
N LYS A 102 14.72 24.97 0.58
CA LYS A 102 15.69 26.09 0.60
C LYS A 102 15.03 27.41 0.23
N TYR A 103 14.31 27.46 -0.89
CA TYR A 103 13.65 28.69 -1.35
C TYR A 103 12.50 29.12 -0.43
N MET A 104 11.75 28.17 0.14
CA MET A 104 10.75 28.46 1.18
C MET A 104 11.40 29.10 2.41
N SER A 105 12.53 28.56 2.88
CA SER A 105 13.25 29.10 4.02
C SER A 105 13.79 30.51 3.77
N LEU A 106 14.33 30.76 2.57
CA LEU A 106 14.77 32.10 2.15
C LEU A 106 13.59 33.10 2.11
N TRP A 107 12.43 32.66 1.62
CA TRP A 107 11.23 33.49 1.58
C TRP A 107 10.70 33.82 2.97
N ILE A 108 10.67 32.85 3.90
CA ILE A 108 10.29 33.07 5.30
C ILE A 108 11.25 34.05 5.97
N ALA A 109 12.57 33.88 5.76
CA ALA A 109 13.58 34.77 6.31
C ALA A 109 13.42 36.22 5.81
N GLU A 110 13.15 36.40 4.52
CA GLU A 110 12.92 37.73 3.95
C GLU A 110 11.60 38.34 4.44
N LYS A 111 10.54 37.54 4.60
CA LYS A 111 9.26 38.00 5.17
C LYS A 111 9.40 38.50 6.61
N ASN A 112 10.23 37.84 7.41
CA ASN A 112 10.48 38.19 8.82
C ASN A 112 11.53 39.29 9.01
N ARG A 113 12.05 39.87 7.93
CA ARG A 113 13.09 40.92 7.96
C ARG A 113 12.52 42.34 8.08
N LYS A 114 11.19 42.48 8.22
CA LYS A 114 10.48 43.68 8.66
C LYS A 114 10.21 43.60 10.16
#